data_AF-A0A0F0KJG1-F1
#
_entry.id   AF-A0A0F0KJG1-F1
#
_cell.length_a   1.000
_cell.length_b   1.000
_cell.length_c   1.000
_cell.angle_alpha   90.00
_cell.angle_beta   90.00
_cell.angle_gamma   90.00
#
_symmetry.space_group_name_H-M   'P 1'
#
loop_
_entity.id
_entity.type
_entity.pdbx_description
1 polymer ?
#
loop_
_entity_poly.entity_id
_entity_poly.type
_entity_poly.pdbx_seq_one_letter_code
_entity_poly.pdbx_strand_id
1 'polypeptide(L)'
;MAAAARLGWDDAHRPDPPPHETSTVDVIGTTLEDVQTQLAAHRQPGFDLADAAVRMLKGEAKMEAVGTFTRVDGIREIDADDMPALRAKVPDGWRMLSVRRA
;
A
#
# COMPACT_ATOMS: atom_id res chain seq x y z
N MET A 1 41.63 -6.35 23.12
CA MET A 1 40.29 -6.96 23.24
C MET A 1 39.28 -5.99 22.67
N ALA A 2 38.68 -6.30 21.54
CA ALA A 2 37.47 -5.65 21.05
C ALA A 2 36.76 -6.58 20.05
N ALA A 3 35.51 -6.89 20.43
CA ALA A 3 34.36 -7.41 19.68
C ALA A 3 34.54 -7.90 18.23
N ALA A 4 34.22 -9.18 18.03
CA ALA A 4 33.81 -9.72 16.73
C ALA A 4 32.32 -9.39 16.50
N ALA A 5 32.02 -8.48 15.58
CA ALA A 5 30.68 -8.27 15.04
C ALA A 5 30.56 -9.03 13.70
N ARG A 6 29.79 -10.12 13.70
CA ARG A 6 29.33 -10.78 12.46
C ARG A 6 28.18 -9.96 11.89
N LEU A 7 28.48 -9.03 10.97
CA LEU A 7 27.47 -8.43 10.10
C LEU A 7 27.27 -9.37 8.92
N GLY A 8 26.24 -10.20 9.04
CA GLY A 8 25.73 -11.06 7.97
C GLY A 8 25.19 -10.21 6.83
N TRP A 9 25.70 -10.52 5.66
CA TRP A 9 25.31 -10.06 4.34
C TRP A 9 23.90 -10.60 3.99
N ASP A 10 22.82 -9.91 4.35
CA ASP A 10 21.46 -10.38 3.98
C ASP A 10 20.38 -9.29 3.71
N ASP A 11 20.71 -8.00 3.65
CA ASP A 11 19.71 -6.94 3.36
C ASP A 11 19.90 -6.21 2.01
N ALA A 12 20.93 -6.55 1.22
CA ALA A 12 21.33 -5.79 0.04
C ALA A 12 20.61 -6.16 -1.28
N HIS A 13 19.58 -7.02 -1.24
CA HIS A 13 18.89 -7.50 -2.45
C HIS A 13 17.37 -7.60 -2.29
N ARG A 14 16.74 -6.93 -1.32
CA ARG A 14 15.28 -6.76 -1.40
C ARG A 14 15.02 -5.89 -2.64
N PRO A 15 14.44 -6.42 -3.72
CA PRO A 15 14.07 -5.58 -4.85
C PRO A 15 13.14 -4.50 -4.29
N ASP A 16 13.36 -3.23 -4.67
CA ASP A 16 12.37 -2.19 -4.42
C ASP A 16 11.02 -2.73 -4.89
N PRO A 17 9.95 -2.61 -4.09
CA PRO A 17 8.64 -3.02 -4.54
C PRO A 17 8.38 -2.32 -5.88
N PRO A 18 7.88 -3.03 -6.90
CA PRO A 18 7.63 -2.41 -8.20
C PRO A 18 6.76 -1.17 -7.96
N PRO A 19 7.00 -0.04 -8.67
CA PRO A 19 6.24 1.17 -8.46
C PRO A 19 4.76 0.84 -8.72
N HIS A 20 3.99 0.75 -7.64
CA HIS A 20 2.56 0.54 -7.73
C HIS A 20 1.96 1.79 -8.37
N GLU A 21 1.04 1.61 -9.31
CA GLU A 21 0.33 2.74 -9.90
C GLU A 21 -0.32 3.55 -8.76
N THR A 22 0.05 4.82 -8.64
CA THR A 22 -0.47 5.72 -7.61
C THR A 22 -1.30 6.84 -8.21
N SER A 23 -2.35 7.24 -7.51
CA SER A 23 -3.15 8.43 -7.82
C SER A 23 -3.28 9.30 -6.58
N THR A 24 -3.33 10.62 -6.76
CA THR A 24 -3.48 11.58 -5.65
C THR A 24 -4.69 12.46 -5.86
N VAL A 25 -5.33 12.85 -4.75
CA VAL A 25 -6.45 13.79 -4.75
C VAL A 25 -6.37 14.70 -3.54
N ASP A 26 -6.68 15.98 -3.76
CA ASP A 26 -6.82 16.96 -2.69
C ASP A 26 -8.29 17.12 -2.31
N VAL A 27 -8.60 17.08 -1.02
CA VAL A 27 -9.94 17.32 -0.49
C VAL A 27 -9.89 18.35 0.64
N ILE A 28 -10.99 19.09 0.82
CA ILE A 28 -11.14 20.05 1.92
C ILE A 28 -12.35 19.65 2.74
N GLY A 29 -12.11 19.32 4.01
CA GLY A 29 -13.15 18.97 4.96
C GLY A 29 -13.19 19.90 6.15
N THR A 30 -14.30 19.87 6.87
CA THR A 30 -14.46 20.56 8.17
C THR A 30 -14.17 19.64 9.35
N THR A 31 -14.20 18.32 9.12
CA THR A 31 -13.91 17.27 10.10
C THR A 31 -13.13 16.13 9.44
N LEU A 32 -12.49 15.27 10.25
CA LEU A 32 -11.80 14.09 9.72
C LEU A 32 -12.77 13.09 9.05
N GLU A 33 -14.00 12.98 9.55
CA GLU A 33 -15.04 12.12 8.97
C GLU A 33 -15.49 12.63 7.60
N ASP A 34 -15.62 13.94 7.45
CA ASP A 34 -15.91 14.61 6.17
C ASP A 34 -14.76 14.38 5.17
N VAL A 35 -13.50 14.57 5.59
CA VAL A 35 -12.32 14.23 4.78
C VAL A 35 -12.34 12.76 4.36
N GLN A 36 -12.59 11.83 5.28
CA GLN A 36 -12.65 10.40 4.97
C GLN A 36 -13.76 10.07 3.97
N THR A 37 -14.93 10.69 4.13
CA THR A 37 -16.07 10.53 3.22
C THR A 37 -15.74 11.02 1.81
N GLN A 38 -15.11 12.20 1.71
CA GLN A 38 -14.67 12.76 0.43
C GLN A 38 -13.61 11.88 -0.23
N LEU A 39 -12.59 11.45 0.51
CA LEU A 39 -11.56 10.52 0.00
C LEU A 39 -12.18 9.20 -0.46
N ALA A 40 -13.11 8.61 0.30
CA ALA A 40 -13.79 7.39 -0.09
C ALA A 40 -14.56 7.55 -1.41
N ALA A 41 -15.16 8.71 -1.67
CA ALA A 41 -15.85 9.01 -2.93
C ALA A 41 -14.90 9.10 -4.13
N HIS A 42 -13.62 9.41 -3.91
CA HIS A 42 -12.59 9.43 -4.95
C HIS A 42 -11.93 8.07 -5.20
N ARG A 43 -12.25 7.04 -4.40
CA ARG A 43 -11.68 5.70 -4.55
C ARG A 43 -12.10 5.07 -5.87
N GLN A 44 -11.12 4.78 -6.71
CA GLN A 44 -11.32 4.08 -7.97
C GLN A 44 -11.30 2.55 -7.77
N PRO A 45 -11.99 1.77 -8.62
CA PRO A 45 -11.88 0.31 -8.60
C PRO A 45 -10.42 -0.14 -8.77
N GLY A 46 -10.00 -1.12 -7.97
CA GLY A 46 -8.61 -1.61 -7.99
C GLY A 46 -7.61 -0.75 -7.21
N PHE A 47 -8.05 0.38 -6.65
CA PHE A 47 -7.23 1.22 -5.79
C PHE A 47 -7.71 1.19 -4.33
N ASP A 48 -6.76 1.37 -3.40
CA ASP A 48 -7.02 1.60 -2.00
C ASP A 48 -6.26 2.83 -1.50
N LEU A 49 -6.80 3.49 -0.47
CA LEU A 49 -6.16 4.64 0.15
C LEU A 49 -4.95 4.15 0.97
N ALA A 50 -3.75 4.56 0.56
CA ALA A 50 -2.50 4.21 1.23
C ALA A 50 -2.07 5.27 2.26
N ASP A 51 -2.32 6.54 1.96
CA ASP A 51 -1.97 7.67 2.83
C ASP A 51 -2.97 8.81 2.68
N ALA A 52 -3.12 9.63 3.73
CA ALA A 52 -3.98 10.80 3.75
C ALA A 52 -3.34 11.90 4.62
N ALA A 53 -2.37 12.62 4.06
CA ALA A 53 -1.68 13.68 4.78
C ALA A 53 -2.61 14.88 5.00
N VAL A 54 -2.96 15.16 6.26
CA VAL A 54 -3.87 16.25 6.64
C VAL A 54 -3.09 17.47 7.16
N ARG A 55 -3.48 18.66 6.71
CA ARG A 55 -3.02 19.94 7.24
C ARG A 55 -4.19 20.85 7.58
N MET A 56 -4.06 21.60 8.68
CA MET A 56 -5.04 22.63 9.02
C MET A 56 -4.81 23.88 8.18
N LEU A 57 -5.90 24.47 7.68
CA LEU A 57 -5.86 25.76 6.99
C LEU A 57 -5.82 26.89 8.03
N LYS A 58 -4.89 27.83 7.84
CA LYS A 58 -4.65 28.91 8.80
C LYS A 58 -5.86 29.85 8.87
N GLY A 59 -6.43 30.00 10.06
CA GLY A 59 -7.52 30.95 10.32
C GLY A 59 -8.91 30.43 9.94
N GLU A 60 -9.03 29.20 9.45
CA GLU A 60 -10.29 28.54 9.14
C GLU A 60 -10.44 27.26 9.96
N ALA A 61 -11.65 26.93 10.39
CA ALA A 61 -11.96 25.60 10.95
C ALA A 61 -12.09 24.55 9.83
N LYS A 62 -11.11 24.52 8.92
CA LYS A 62 -11.05 23.63 7.76
C LYS A 62 -9.70 22.95 7.71
N MET A 63 -9.71 21.74 7.16
CA MET A 63 -8.55 20.91 6.96
C MET A 63 -8.49 20.49 5.50
N GLU A 64 -7.28 20.52 4.96
CA GLU A 64 -6.96 20.05 3.62
C GLU A 64 -6.24 18.72 3.77
N ALA A 65 -6.62 17.74 2.95
CA ALA A 65 -6.00 16.43 2.96
C ALA A 65 -5.56 16.03 1.55
N VAL A 66 -4.34 15.52 1.44
CA VAL A 66 -3.82 14.92 0.23
C VAL A 66 -3.94 13.41 0.37
N GLY A 67 -4.94 12.82 -0.27
CA GLY A 67 -5.14 11.38 -0.32
C GLY A 67 -4.28 10.74 -1.40
N THR A 68 -3.46 9.77 -1.03
CA THR A 68 -2.68 8.95 -1.96
C THR A 68 -3.31 7.56 -2.04
N PHE A 69 -3.75 7.18 -3.24
CA PHE A 69 -4.27 5.87 -3.55
C PHE A 69 -3.21 5.03 -4.25
N THR A 70 -3.13 3.76 -3.90
CA THR A 70 -2.26 2.77 -4.56
C THR A 70 -3.09 1.67 -5.20
N ARG A 71 -2.64 1.16 -6.34
CA ARG A 71 -3.25 0.02 -6.99
C ARG A 71 -3.02 -1.26 -6.18
N VAL A 72 -4.09 -1.96 -5.83
CA VAL A 72 -4.10 -3.19 -5.01
C VAL A 72 -4.52 -4.44 -5.80
N ASP A 73 -5.05 -4.26 -7.02
CA ASP A 73 -5.45 -5.35 -7.93
C ASP A 73 -4.35 -5.72 -8.96
N GLY A 74 -3.13 -5.20 -8.78
CA GLY A 74 -1.99 -5.46 -9.65
C GLY A 74 -1.29 -6.80 -9.36
N ILE A 75 -0.14 -7.04 -10.02
CA ILE A 75 0.67 -8.25 -9.77
C ILE A 75 1.19 -8.23 -8.33
N ARG A 76 0.97 -9.32 -7.60
CA ARG A 76 1.51 -9.51 -6.25
C ARG A 76 2.17 -10.87 -6.11
N GLU A 77 3.17 -10.93 -5.25
CA GLU A 77 3.75 -12.19 -4.78
C GLU A 77 3.01 -12.67 -3.54
N ILE A 78 2.87 -13.99 -3.40
CA ILE A 78 2.31 -14.67 -2.23
C ILE A 78 3.14 -15.91 -1.94
N ASP A 79 3.39 -16.18 -0.67
CA ASP A 79 4.15 -17.33 -0.21
C ASP A 79 3.28 -18.31 0.59
N ALA A 80 3.58 -19.59 0.46
CA ALA A 80 2.94 -20.66 1.21
C ALA A 80 3.84 -21.90 1.26
N ASP A 81 3.63 -22.75 2.26
CA ASP A 81 4.43 -23.97 2.46
C ASP A 81 4.20 -25.02 1.35
N ASP A 82 3.00 -25.03 0.78
CA ASP A 82 2.62 -25.99 -0.26
C ASP A 82 1.65 -25.40 -1.29
N MET A 83 1.44 -26.15 -2.38
CA MET A 83 0.54 -25.76 -3.46
C MET A 83 -0.92 -25.59 -3.03
N PRO A 84 -1.51 -26.46 -2.19
CA PRO A 84 -2.84 -26.22 -1.62
C PRO A 84 -2.98 -24.89 -0.88
N ALA A 85 -2.04 -24.58 0.03
CA ALA A 85 -2.03 -23.33 0.79
C ALA A 85 -1.82 -22.12 -0.12
N LEU A 86 -1.01 -22.26 -1.18
CA LEU A 86 -0.83 -21.20 -2.19
C LEU A 86 -2.15 -20.90 -2.92
N ARG A 87 -2.89 -21.94 -3.35
CA ARG A 87 -4.19 -21.78 -4.03
C ARG A 87 -5.23 -21.13 -3.13
N ALA A 88 -5.26 -21.49 -1.85
CA ALA A 88 -6.20 -20.90 -0.88
C ALA A 88 -5.95 -19.39 -0.65
N LYS A 89 -4.73 -18.90 -0.92
CA LYS A 89 -4.36 -17.49 -0.80
C LYS A 89 -4.62 -16.67 -2.07
N VAL A 90 -4.99 -17.29 -3.20
CA VAL A 90 -5.33 -16.56 -4.43
C VAL A 90 -6.73 -15.95 -4.26
N PRO A 91 -6.89 -14.62 -4.31
CA PRO A 91 -8.20 -14.00 -4.14
C PRO A 91 -9.14 -14.29 -5.31
N ASP A 92 -10.44 -14.15 -5.09
CA ASP A 92 -11.45 -14.33 -6.13
C ASP A 92 -11.22 -13.37 -7.31
N GLY A 93 -11.33 -13.91 -8.53
CA GLY A 93 -11.08 -13.14 -9.77
C GLY A 93 -9.61 -12.99 -10.14
N TRP A 94 -8.67 -13.46 -9.31
CA TRP A 94 -7.24 -13.42 -9.61
C TRP A 94 -6.77 -14.68 -10.36
N ARG A 95 -5.64 -14.54 -11.07
CA ARG A 95 -4.98 -15.65 -11.76
C ARG A 95 -3.53 -15.79 -11.30
N MET A 96 -3.17 -16.99 -10.84
CA MET A 96 -1.77 -17.33 -10.56
C MET A 96 -0.98 -17.35 -11.88
N LEU A 97 0.06 -16.53 -11.98
CA LEU A 97 0.85 -16.36 -13.20
C LEU A 97 2.06 -17.30 -13.27
N SER A 98 2.80 -17.43 -12.17
CA SER A 98 3.94 -18.33 -12.04
C SER A 98 4.10 -18.78 -10.59
N VAL A 99 4.76 -19.93 -10.40
CA VAL A 99 5.16 -20.43 -9.08
C VAL A 99 6.64 -20.76 -9.14
N ARG A 100 7.40 -20.22 -8.19
CA ARG A 100 8.81 -20.56 -8.00
C ARG A 100 8.98 -21.28 -6.67
N ARG A 101 9.90 -22.24 -6.62
CA ARG A 101 10.35 -22.81 -5.35
C ARG A 101 11.49 -21.93 -4.84
N ALA A 102 11.40 -21.52 -3.59
CA ALA A 102 12.50 -20.90 -2.86
C ALA A 102 13.49 -21.97 -2.39
#